data_AF-A0ABD0P6P1-F1
#
_entry.id   AF-A0ABD0P6P1-F1
#
_cell.length_a   1.000
_cell.length_b   1.000
_cell.length_c   1.000
_cell.angle_alpha   90.00
_cell.angle_beta   90.00
_cell.angle_gamma   90.00
#
_symmetry.space_group_name_H-M   'P 1'
#
loop_
_entity.id
_entity.type
_entity.pdbx_description
1 polymer ?
#
loop_
_entity_poly.entity_id
_entity_poly.type
_entity_poly.pdbx_seq_one_letter_code
_entity_poly.pdbx_strand_id
1 'polypeptide(L)' 'IEGTQKLLNKDLAELISKMRLAQQNAVTSLKEECKKQMLTAAHTLAMDSKNLLDAVDQARVRANVAKPPTP' A
#
# COMPACT_ATOMS: atom_id res chain seq x y z
N ILE A 1 -3.85 -14.84 -4.13
CA ILE A 1 -3.61 -14.10 -2.87
C ILE A 1 -2.11 -13.94 -2.62
N GLU A 2 -1.27 -14.98 -2.76
CA GLU A 2 0.19 -14.88 -2.56
C GLU A 2 0.88 -13.78 -3.40
N GLY A 3 0.51 -13.62 -4.68
CA GLY A 3 1.06 -12.56 -5.54
C GLY A 3 0.80 -11.14 -5.03
N THR A 4 -0.36 -10.91 -4.42
CA THR A 4 -0.75 -9.60 -3.88
C THR A 4 -0.05 -9.31 -2.54
N GLN A 5 0.26 -10.33 -1.74
CA GLN A 5 1.12 -10.17 -0.55
C GLN A 5 2.57 -9.81 -0.92
N LYS A 6 3.13 -10.46 -1.96
CA LYS A 6 4.47 -10.11 -2.48
C LYS A 6 4.50 -8.67 -3.00
N LEU A 7 3.45 -8.22 -3.67
CA LEU A 7 3.30 -6.83 -4.13
C LEU A 7 3.33 -5.84 -2.96
N LEU A 8 2.51 -6.06 -1.92
CA LEU A 8 2.48 -5.20 -0.73
C LEU A 8 3.82 -5.08 -0.02
N ASN A 9 4.60 -6.17 0.06
CA ASN A 9 5.95 -6.12 0.62
C ASN A 9 6.89 -5.23 -0.21
N LYS A 10 6.76 -5.28 -1.54
CA LYS A 10 7.52 -4.41 -2.44
C LYS A 10 7.15 -2.94 -2.24
N ASP A 11 5.86 -2.63 -2.18
CA ASP A 11 5.38 -1.25 -2.05
C ASP A 11 5.72 -0.67 -0.66
N LEU A 12 5.68 -1.50 0.38
CA LEU A 12 6.13 -1.10 1.72
C LEU A 12 7.63 -0.82 1.76
N ALA A 13 8.45 -1.65 1.10
CA ALA A 13 9.89 -1.41 1.00
C ALA A 13 10.20 -0.11 0.24
N GLU A 14 9.46 0.16 -0.84
CA GLU A 14 9.57 1.41 -1.58
C GLU A 14 9.17 2.63 -0.74
N LEU A 15 8.06 2.55 0.00
CA LEU A 15 7.62 3.60 0.91
C LEU A 15 8.68 3.88 2.00
N ILE A 16 9.23 2.84 2.63
CA ILE A 16 10.27 3.00 3.66
C ILE A 16 11.50 3.71 3.07
N SER A 17 11.91 3.35 1.85
CA SER A 17 13.02 3.99 1.16
C SER A 17 12.76 5.48 0.93
N LYS A 18 11.57 5.84 0.43
CA LYS A 18 11.17 7.23 0.19
C LYS A 18 11.00 8.04 1.49
N MET A 19 10.47 7.42 2.55
CA MET A 19 10.37 8.04 3.88
C MET A 19 11.76 8.39 4.44
N ARG A 20 12.72 7.45 4.35
CA ARG A 20 14.10 7.70 4.77
C ARG A 20 14.74 8.84 3.99
N LEU A 21 14.53 8.87 2.67
CA LEU A 21 15.03 9.96 1.82
C LEU A 21 14.42 11.32 2.20
N ALA A 22 13.11 11.36 2.46
CA ALA A 22 12.42 12.56 2.91
C ALA A 22 12.91 13.06 4.28
N GLN A 23 13.18 12.15 5.22
CA GLN A 23 13.77 12.47 6.52
C GLN A 23 15.18 13.06 6.38
N GLN A 24 16.03 12.46 5.53
CA GLN A 24 17.40 12.95 5.29
C GLN A 24 17.42 14.32 4.60
N ASN A 25 16.45 14.61 3.74
CA ASN A 25 16.38 15.85 2.96
C ASN A 25 15.49 16.92 3.61
N ALA A 26 15.07 16.75 4.87
CA ALA A 26 14.06 17.58 5.53
C ALA A 26 14.44 19.07 5.67
N VAL A 27 15.73 19.40 5.63
CA VAL A 27 16.27 20.77 5.75
C VAL A 27 16.90 21.28 4.44
N THR A 28 16.76 20.54 3.35
CA THR A 28 17.36 20.85 2.04
C THR A 28 16.31 21.42 1.08
N SER A 29 16.76 21.98 -0.04
CA SER A 29 15.88 22.40 -1.14
C SER A 29 15.11 21.25 -1.79
N LEU A 30 15.49 19.99 -1.53
CA LEU A 30 14.84 18.79 -2.06
C LEU A 30 13.68 18.28 -1.20
N LYS A 31 13.40 18.92 -0.05
CA LYS A 31 12.37 18.50 0.92
C LYS A 31 11.01 18.21 0.27
N GLU A 32 10.47 19.17 -0.48
CA GLU A 32 9.12 19.05 -1.04
C GLU A 32 9.03 17.95 -2.09
N GLU A 33 10.07 17.78 -2.92
CA GLU A 33 10.14 16.71 -3.90
C GLU A 33 10.23 15.33 -3.24
N CYS A 34 11.09 15.18 -2.22
CA CYS A 34 11.18 13.92 -1.47
C CYS A 34 9.86 13.59 -0.75
N LYS A 35 9.18 14.61 -0.19
CA LYS A 35 7.87 14.45 0.45
C LYS A 35 6.81 14.03 -0.56
N LYS A 36 6.80 14.62 -1.76
CA LYS A 36 5.89 14.22 -2.84
C LYS A 36 6.09 12.77 -3.26
N GLN A 37 7.35 12.34 -3.45
CA GLN A 37 7.66 10.95 -3.80
C GLN A 37 7.23 9.96 -2.71
N MET A 38 7.41 10.32 -1.43
CA MET A 38 6.92 9.53 -0.31
C MET A 38 5.39 9.40 -0.31
N LEU A 39 4.67 10.49 -0.54
CA LEU A 39 3.20 10.47 -0.61
C LEU A 39 2.69 9.63 -1.78
N THR A 40 3.36 9.69 -2.94
CA THR A 40 3.04 8.83 -4.09
C THR A 40 3.22 7.36 -3.74
N ALA A 41 4.34 6.97 -3.11
CA ALA A 41 4.57 5.59 -2.68
C ALA A 41 3.53 5.13 -1.65
N ALA A 42 3.14 6.01 -0.72
CA ALA A 42 2.10 5.72 0.26
C ALA A 42 0.73 5.51 -0.40
N HIS A 43 0.40 6.32 -1.42
CA HIS A 43 -0.82 6.16 -2.18
C HIS A 43 -0.87 4.82 -2.92
N THR A 44 0.22 4.42 -3.59
CA THR A 44 0.32 3.11 -4.25
C THR A 44 0.08 1.98 -3.26
N LEU A 45 0.75 1.99 -2.10
CA LEU A 45 0.56 0.98 -1.06
C LEU A 45 -0.90 0.90 -0.57
N ALA A 46 -1.58 2.04 -0.43
CA ALA A 46 -2.98 2.08 -0.02
C ALA A 46 -3.91 1.48 -1.09
N MET A 47 -3.67 1.77 -2.37
CA MET A 47 -4.43 1.20 -3.49
C MET A 47 -4.23 -0.32 -3.58
N ASP A 48 -3.00 -0.81 -3.45
CA ASP A 48 -2.70 -2.23 -3.53
C ASP A 48 -3.21 -3.01 -2.30
N SER A 49 -3.27 -2.36 -1.13
CA SER A 49 -3.92 -2.90 0.06
C SER A 49 -5.42 -3.08 -0.15
N LYS A 50 -6.08 -2.10 -0.77
CA LYS A 50 -7.49 -2.22 -1.16
C LYS A 50 -7.70 -3.34 -2.16
N ASN A 51 -6.85 -3.43 -3.19
CA ASN A 51 -6.93 -4.50 -4.19
C ASN A 51 -6.78 -5.90 -3.57
N LEU A 52 -5.90 -6.06 -2.57
CA LEU A 52 -5.80 -7.32 -1.82
C LEU A 52 -7.09 -7.62 -1.06
N LEU A 53 -7.66 -6.64 -0.35
CA LEU A 53 -8.89 -6.83 0.41
C LEU A 53 -10.04 -7.24 -0.52
N ASP A 54 -10.21 -6.55 -1.65
CA ASP A 54 -11.23 -6.86 -2.65
C ASP A 54 -11.02 -8.28 -3.23
N ALA A 55 -9.77 -8.69 -3.48
CA ALA A 55 -9.46 -10.05 -3.94
C ALA A 55 -9.74 -11.13 -2.89
N VAL A 56 -9.49 -10.84 -1.60
CA VAL A 56 -9.81 -11.73 -0.48
C VAL A 56 -11.32 -11.87 -0.34
N ASP A 57 -12.07 -10.77 -0.38
CA ASP A 57 -13.53 -10.80 -0.28
C ASP A 57 -14.14 -11.55 -1.46
N GLN A 58 -13.64 -11.34 -2.68
CA GLN A 58 -14.08 -12.10 -3.84
C GLN A 58 -13.79 -13.60 -3.69
N ALA A 59 -12.62 -13.98 -3.14
CA ALA A 59 -12.30 -15.38 -2.87
C ALA A 59 -13.23 -15.99 -1.80
N ARG A 60 -13.58 -15.23 -0.75
CA ARG A 60 -14.52 -15.67 0.31
C ARG A 60 -15.93 -15.87 -0.22
N VAL A 61 -16.41 -14.98 -1.09
CA VAL A 61 -17.71 -15.11 -1.77
C VAL A 61 -17.73 -16.37 -2.63
N ARG A 62 -16.69 -16.58 -3.45
CA ARG A 62 -16.59 -17.78 -4.31
C ARG A 62 -16.52 -19.09 -3.51
N ALA A 63 -15.92 -19.05 -2.33
CA ALA A 63 -15.83 -20.21 -1.43
C ALA A 63 -17.11 -20.44 -0.60
N ASN A 64 -18.16 -19.62 -0.75
CA ASN A 64 -19.37 -19.63 0.10
C ASN A 64 -19.08 -19.46 1.61
N VAL A 65 -17.95 -18.84 1.98
CA VAL A 65 -17.57 -18.53 3.37
C VAL A 65 -17.82 -17.05 3.71
N ALA A 66 -18.37 -16.28 2.77
CA ALA A 66 -18.79 -14.91 3.02
C ALA A 66 -20.04 -14.89 3.92
N LYS A 67 -19.89 -14.42 5.16
CA LYS A 67 -21.02 -14.16 6.05
C LYS A 67 -21.78 -12.93 5.52
N PRO A 68 -23.11 -12.96 5.39
CA PRO A 68 -23.87 -11.78 4.98
C PRO A 68 -23.65 -10.64 6.00
N PRO A 69 -23.60 -9.38 5.55
CA PRO A 69 -23.58 -8.25 6.45
C PRO A 69 -24.83 -8.32 7.33
N THR A 70 -24.66 -8.34 8.65
CA THR A 70 -25.76 -8.28 9.61
C THR A 70 -26.48 -6.94 9.45
N PRO A 71 -27.83 -6.93 9.43
CA PRO A 71 -28.63 -5.71 9.29
C PRO A 71 -28.44 -4.73 10.44
#